data_AF-A0A4P5QQ68-F1
#
_entry.id   AF-A0A4P5QQ68-F1
#
_cell.length_a   1.000
_cell.length_b   1.000
_cell.length_c   1.000
_cell.angle_alpha   90.00
_cell.angle_beta   90.00
_cell.angle_gamma   90.00
#
_symmetry.space_group_name_H-M   'P 1'
#
loop_
_entity.id
_entity.type
_entity.pdbx_description
1 polymer ?
#
loop_
_entity_poly.entity_id
_entity_poly.type
_entity_poly.pdbx_seq_one_letter_code
_entity_poly.pdbx_strand_id
1 'polypeptide(L)'
;MLNRVIFLPAAFFLASLAPLRAAVEDSVKALAATGREGAGNEAAAAAWKAVVSEGPRALPALLVATGTRGVVVDNWLRLAADAITDAALHAKQPLPLAEVEAFLKDTKNAAPARQLAFDLIAKTDAALADKIEPGLVNDPVQELRRGALARLITAAKSKAGDDAKFAYLHALDAVRDEDQTNEIAGALKKLGVTVDLPKHFGFLMKWNVIGPFDNTDRKGFDTVFPPEREVKPDTEYNGKTGKVKWKTVESKDERGKFDFNKPFGLLKGVTGYGVTTFDSATEREAELRLGCKNGWKVWLNGELLFSRDEYHRGAQMDQYKMKRRLKKGANTILVKCCQDEQKEEWTVEWEFQLRVCDSTGTAILSTK
;
A
#
# COMPACT_ATOMS: atom_id res chain seq x y z
N MET A 1 37.19 -27.15 41.26
CA MET A 1 35.83 -26.58 41.37
C MET A 1 35.54 -25.80 40.09
N LEU A 2 34.84 -26.43 39.13
CA LEU A 2 34.42 -25.79 37.88
C LEU A 2 32.89 -25.85 37.85
N ASN A 3 32.23 -24.70 38.03
CA ASN A 3 30.78 -24.60 37.91
C ASN A 3 30.39 -24.56 36.42
N ARG A 4 29.79 -25.65 35.94
CA ARG A 4 29.09 -25.67 34.65
C ARG A 4 27.67 -25.13 34.87
N VAL A 5 27.43 -23.90 34.42
CA VAL A 5 26.06 -23.38 34.22
C VAL A 5 25.51 -24.03 32.96
N ILE A 6 24.51 -24.89 33.12
CA ILE A 6 23.78 -25.50 32.00
C ILE A 6 22.82 -24.44 31.48
N PHE A 7 23.09 -23.91 30.28
CA PHE A 7 22.10 -23.19 29.48
C PHE A 7 21.04 -24.20 29.02
N LEU A 8 19.85 -24.17 29.61
CA LEU A 8 18.67 -24.81 29.03
C LEU A 8 18.18 -23.94 27.85
N PRO A 9 17.98 -24.50 26.64
CA PRO A 9 17.48 -23.72 25.52
C PRO A 9 16.00 -23.39 25.70
N ALA A 10 15.59 -22.24 25.17
CA ALA A 10 14.23 -21.68 25.15
C ALA A 10 13.16 -22.52 24.42
N ALA A 11 13.38 -23.83 24.24
CA ALA A 11 12.49 -24.74 23.52
C ALA A 11 11.40 -25.37 24.42
N PHE A 12 11.48 -25.23 25.75
CA PHE A 12 10.61 -25.98 26.67
C PHE A 12 9.29 -25.29 27.06
N PHE A 13 9.00 -24.07 26.59
CA PHE A 13 7.77 -23.33 26.93
C PHE A 13 6.78 -23.14 25.76
N LEU A 14 7.01 -23.78 24.61
CA LEU A 14 6.04 -23.79 23.50
C LEU A 14 4.96 -24.89 23.64
N ALA A 15 5.14 -25.90 24.50
CA ALA A 15 4.20 -27.01 24.64
C ALA A 15 2.96 -26.68 25.51
N SER A 16 3.06 -25.73 26.44
CA SER A 16 1.96 -25.36 27.36
C SER A 16 0.93 -24.40 26.76
N LEU A 17 1.12 -23.96 25.51
CA LEU A 17 0.23 -23.03 24.79
C LEU A 17 -0.63 -23.73 23.72
N ALA A 18 -0.42 -25.02 23.45
CA ALA A 18 -1.17 -25.77 22.44
C ALA A 18 -2.70 -25.76 22.65
N PRO A 19 -3.25 -26.01 23.85
CA PRO A 19 -4.71 -25.99 24.05
C PRO A 19 -5.29 -24.58 23.93
N LEU A 20 -4.56 -23.55 24.39
CA LEU A 20 -4.98 -22.15 24.26
C LEU A 20 -4.95 -21.70 22.80
N ARG A 21 -3.94 -22.12 22.04
CA ARG A 21 -3.86 -21.86 20.61
C ARG A 21 -5.01 -22.52 19.85
N ALA A 22 -5.36 -23.76 20.19
CA ALA A 22 -6.51 -24.45 19.60
C ALA A 22 -7.83 -23.73 19.95
N ALA A 23 -8.02 -23.31 21.20
CA ALA A 23 -9.20 -22.55 21.63
C ALA A 23 -9.32 -21.20 20.91
N VAL A 24 -8.22 -20.47 20.76
CA VAL A 24 -8.18 -19.22 19.97
C VAL A 24 -8.44 -19.49 18.49
N GLU A 25 -7.91 -20.59 17.95
CA GLU A 25 -8.14 -20.97 16.55
C GLU A 25 -9.61 -21.32 16.26
N ASP A 26 -10.28 -22.04 17.17
CA ASP A 26 -11.71 -22.33 17.06
C ASP A 26 -12.57 -21.07 17.19
N SER A 27 -12.19 -20.15 18.10
CA SER A 27 -12.82 -18.84 18.18
C SER A 27 -12.61 -18.02 16.91
N VAL A 28 -11.43 -18.07 16.30
CA VAL A 28 -11.13 -17.41 15.03
C VAL A 28 -11.99 -17.97 13.88
N LYS A 29 -12.28 -19.27 13.86
CA LYS A 29 -13.22 -19.86 12.89
C LYS A 29 -14.64 -19.32 13.10
N ALA A 30 -15.11 -19.22 14.35
CA ALA A 30 -16.42 -18.67 14.67
C ALA A 30 -16.53 -17.18 14.29
N LEU A 31 -15.50 -16.38 14.56
CA LEU A 31 -15.42 -14.97 14.13
C LEU A 31 -15.42 -14.84 12.60
N ALA A 32 -14.76 -15.74 11.89
CA ALA A 32 -14.74 -15.75 10.43
C ALA A 32 -16.07 -16.13 9.78
N ALA A 33 -16.98 -16.74 10.54
CA ALA A 33 -18.30 -17.13 10.07
C ALA A 33 -19.31 -15.96 10.04
N THR A 34 -18.92 -14.76 10.47
CA THR A 34 -19.81 -13.58 10.42
C THR A 34 -20.08 -13.17 8.98
N GLY A 35 -21.36 -13.10 8.60
CA GLY A 35 -21.83 -12.78 7.26
C GLY A 35 -22.56 -11.45 7.17
N ARG A 36 -23.24 -11.24 6.04
CA ARG A 36 -24.11 -10.07 5.82
C ARG A 36 -25.26 -10.07 6.83
N GLU A 37 -25.75 -8.87 7.16
CA GLU A 37 -26.92 -8.66 8.02
C GLU A 37 -26.80 -9.30 9.41
N GLY A 38 -25.56 -9.48 9.89
CA GLY A 38 -25.29 -10.00 11.24
C GLY A 38 -25.39 -11.52 11.38
N ALA A 39 -25.50 -12.26 10.28
CA ALA A 39 -25.43 -13.72 10.30
C ALA A 39 -24.17 -14.19 11.05
N GLY A 40 -24.32 -15.08 12.03
CA GLY A 40 -23.19 -15.62 12.82
C GLY A 40 -22.71 -14.72 13.97
N ASN A 41 -23.28 -13.52 14.18
CA ASN A 41 -22.83 -12.59 15.23
C ASN A 41 -22.97 -13.13 16.66
N GLU A 42 -24.01 -13.92 16.96
CA GLU A 42 -24.19 -14.48 18.31
C GLU A 42 -23.06 -15.46 18.66
N ALA A 43 -22.75 -16.37 17.73
CA ALA A 43 -21.63 -17.30 17.89
C ALA A 43 -20.29 -16.57 17.96
N ALA A 44 -20.10 -15.55 17.12
CA ALA A 44 -18.92 -14.69 17.15
C ALA A 44 -18.76 -13.96 18.48
N ALA A 45 -19.84 -13.41 19.05
CA ALA A 45 -19.82 -12.73 20.34
C ALA A 45 -19.52 -13.70 21.49
N ALA A 46 -20.05 -14.92 21.45
CA ALA A 46 -19.73 -15.96 22.44
C ALA A 46 -18.26 -16.38 22.35
N ALA A 47 -17.75 -16.61 21.14
CA ALA A 47 -16.34 -16.92 20.89
C ALA A 47 -15.40 -15.79 21.34
N TRP A 48 -15.77 -14.54 21.05
CA TRP A 48 -15.03 -13.37 21.50
C TRP A 48 -14.95 -13.28 23.02
N LYS A 49 -16.07 -13.50 23.73
CA LYS A 49 -16.10 -13.52 25.20
C LYS A 49 -15.23 -14.63 25.77
N ALA A 50 -15.24 -15.82 25.15
CA ALA A 50 -14.39 -16.93 25.56
C ALA A 50 -12.90 -16.57 25.43
N VAL A 51 -12.49 -15.99 24.29
CA VAL A 51 -11.12 -15.49 24.09
C VAL A 51 -10.73 -14.45 25.14
N VAL A 52 -11.59 -13.47 25.40
CA VAL A 52 -11.30 -12.40 26.38
C VAL A 52 -11.14 -12.98 27.78
N SER A 53 -11.90 -14.02 28.14
CA SER A 53 -11.82 -14.67 29.45
C SER A 53 -10.49 -15.39 29.72
N GLU A 54 -9.73 -15.74 28.67
CA GLU A 54 -8.39 -16.33 28.80
C GLU A 54 -7.34 -15.31 29.28
N GLY A 55 -7.66 -14.02 29.23
CA GLY A 55 -6.83 -12.93 29.74
C GLY A 55 -5.49 -12.78 29.00
N PRO A 56 -4.44 -12.23 29.68
CA PRO A 56 -3.16 -11.89 29.04
C PRO A 56 -2.49 -13.03 28.25
N ARG A 57 -2.72 -14.29 28.64
CA ARG A 57 -2.11 -15.45 27.99
C ARG A 57 -2.60 -15.67 26.56
N ALA A 58 -3.77 -15.14 26.20
CA ALA A 58 -4.31 -15.26 24.84
C ALA A 58 -3.65 -14.32 23.82
N LEU A 59 -2.96 -13.25 24.27
CA LEU A 59 -2.42 -12.22 23.37
C LEU A 59 -1.47 -12.78 22.29
N PRO A 60 -0.49 -13.65 22.58
CA PRO A 60 0.36 -14.22 21.54
C PRO A 60 -0.41 -15.02 20.49
N ALA A 61 -1.44 -15.76 20.91
CA ALA A 61 -2.29 -16.51 19.98
C ALA A 61 -3.16 -15.60 19.12
N LEU A 62 -3.65 -14.48 19.67
CA LEU A 62 -4.40 -13.48 18.92
C LEU A 62 -3.55 -12.79 17.85
N LEU A 63 -2.30 -12.46 18.17
CA LEU A 63 -1.35 -11.91 17.20
C LEU A 63 -1.12 -12.88 16.04
N VAL A 64 -0.90 -14.17 16.32
CA VAL A 64 -0.76 -15.21 15.27
C VAL A 64 -2.02 -15.33 14.40
N ALA A 65 -3.20 -15.15 14.97
CA ALA A 65 -4.46 -15.24 14.23
C ALA A 65 -4.79 -14.00 13.41
N THR A 66 -4.28 -12.83 13.81
CA THR A 66 -4.58 -11.54 13.16
C THR A 66 -3.94 -11.47 11.77
N GLY A 67 -4.69 -10.99 10.78
CA GLY A 67 -4.26 -10.88 9.39
C GLY A 67 -4.40 -12.18 8.58
N THR A 68 -5.04 -13.23 9.13
CA THR A 68 -5.14 -14.55 8.47
C THR A 68 -6.47 -14.80 7.76
N ARG A 69 -7.56 -14.14 8.16
CA ARG A 69 -8.94 -14.43 7.67
C ARG A 69 -9.74 -13.23 7.17
N GLY A 70 -9.17 -12.03 7.20
CA GLY A 70 -9.75 -10.82 6.61
C GLY A 70 -10.21 -9.78 7.65
N VAL A 71 -10.55 -8.59 7.13
CA VAL A 71 -10.69 -7.36 7.93
C VAL A 71 -11.75 -7.43 9.03
N VAL A 72 -12.84 -8.16 8.83
CA VAL A 72 -13.90 -8.30 9.84
C VAL A 72 -13.39 -9.07 11.05
N VAL A 73 -12.69 -10.19 10.80
CA VAL A 73 -12.09 -11.01 11.87
C VAL A 73 -11.01 -10.22 12.58
N ASP A 74 -10.15 -9.52 11.83
CA ASP A 74 -9.07 -8.71 12.40
C ASP A 74 -9.61 -7.63 13.35
N ASN A 75 -10.76 -7.03 13.04
CA ASN A 75 -11.43 -6.08 13.92
C ASN A 75 -11.89 -6.75 15.23
N TRP A 76 -12.51 -7.94 15.17
CA TRP A 76 -12.89 -8.68 16.37
C TRP A 76 -11.68 -9.05 17.25
N LEU A 77 -10.58 -9.49 16.62
CA LEU A 77 -9.35 -9.85 17.33
C LEU A 77 -8.67 -8.64 17.98
N ARG A 78 -8.65 -7.49 17.30
CA ARG A 78 -8.18 -6.22 17.87
C ARG A 78 -8.99 -5.83 19.10
N LEU A 79 -10.33 -5.87 19.00
CA LEU A 79 -11.21 -5.58 20.13
C LEU A 79 -10.99 -6.55 21.30
N ALA A 80 -10.72 -7.83 21.04
CA ALA A 80 -10.41 -8.80 22.09
C ALA A 80 -9.08 -8.45 22.79
N ALA A 81 -8.04 -8.15 22.01
CA ALA A 81 -6.74 -7.78 22.53
C ALA A 81 -6.78 -6.48 23.35
N ASP A 82 -7.58 -5.50 22.92
CA ASP A 82 -7.83 -4.27 23.66
C ASP A 82 -8.52 -4.54 24.99
N ALA A 83 -9.61 -5.31 24.99
CA ALA A 83 -10.36 -5.65 26.20
C ALA A 83 -9.50 -6.44 27.21
N ILE A 84 -8.70 -7.39 26.73
CA ILE A 84 -7.75 -8.14 27.56
C ILE A 84 -6.71 -7.20 28.18
N THR A 85 -6.14 -6.31 27.37
CA THR A 85 -5.11 -5.37 27.83
C THR A 85 -5.66 -4.39 28.85
N ASP A 86 -6.85 -3.82 28.62
CA ASP A 86 -7.49 -2.89 29.54
C ASP A 86 -7.83 -3.57 30.88
N ALA A 87 -8.38 -4.79 30.83
CA ALA A 87 -8.68 -5.56 32.02
C ALA A 87 -7.40 -5.90 32.81
N ALA A 88 -6.32 -6.29 32.12
CA ALA A 88 -5.03 -6.60 32.73
C ALA A 88 -4.40 -5.37 33.39
N LEU A 89 -4.38 -4.22 32.70
CA LEU A 89 -3.87 -2.97 33.24
C LEU A 89 -4.65 -2.52 34.48
N HIS A 90 -5.99 -2.57 34.42
CA HIS A 90 -6.86 -2.26 35.56
C HIS A 90 -6.61 -3.20 36.74
N ALA A 91 -6.45 -4.50 36.47
CA ALA A 91 -6.16 -5.52 37.48
C ALA A 91 -4.68 -5.58 37.89
N LYS A 92 -3.80 -4.73 37.34
CA LYS A 92 -2.34 -4.75 37.52
C LYS A 92 -1.72 -6.14 37.26
N GLN A 93 -2.29 -6.88 36.31
CA GLN A 93 -1.77 -8.18 35.89
C GLN A 93 -0.65 -7.99 34.87
N PRO A 94 0.42 -8.81 34.93
CA PRO A 94 1.49 -8.73 33.96
C PRO A 94 1.01 -9.16 32.57
N LEU A 95 1.44 -8.41 31.55
CA LEU A 95 1.23 -8.70 30.14
C LEU A 95 2.49 -9.35 29.54
N PRO A 96 2.36 -10.23 28.54
CA PRO A 96 3.47 -10.94 27.90
C PRO A 96 4.25 -10.04 26.91
N LEU A 97 4.78 -8.91 27.40
CA LEU A 97 5.41 -7.90 26.53
C LEU A 97 6.67 -8.42 25.81
N ALA A 98 7.40 -9.37 26.40
CA ALA A 98 8.57 -9.96 25.76
C ALA A 98 8.19 -10.76 24.51
N GLU A 99 7.12 -11.55 24.57
CA GLU A 99 6.58 -12.30 23.44
C GLU A 99 5.99 -11.37 22.38
N VAL A 100 5.28 -10.32 22.81
CA VAL A 100 4.69 -9.31 21.90
C VAL A 100 5.79 -8.53 21.17
N GLU A 101 6.85 -8.13 21.86
CA GLU A 101 8.01 -7.45 21.25
C GLU A 101 8.75 -8.37 20.28
N ALA A 102 8.97 -9.64 20.64
CA ALA A 102 9.57 -10.63 19.73
C ALA A 102 8.72 -10.84 18.48
N PHE A 103 7.39 -10.89 18.63
CA PHE A 103 6.45 -10.99 17.51
C PHE A 103 6.50 -9.75 16.60
N LEU A 104 6.53 -8.55 17.19
CA LEU A 104 6.66 -7.29 16.45
C LEU A 104 7.94 -7.27 15.60
N LYS A 105 9.07 -7.75 16.12
CA LYS A 105 10.37 -7.71 15.42
C LYS A 105 10.46 -8.64 14.21
N ASP A 106 9.65 -9.71 14.15
CA ASP A 106 9.63 -10.59 13.00
C ASP A 106 8.81 -9.97 11.86
N THR A 107 9.50 -9.41 10.88
CA THR A 107 8.91 -8.75 9.70
C THR A 107 8.17 -9.71 8.75
N LYS A 108 8.25 -11.02 8.99
CA LYS A 108 7.46 -12.02 8.23
C LYS A 108 6.03 -12.13 8.75
N ASN A 109 5.74 -11.65 9.95
CA ASN A 109 4.39 -11.64 10.50
C ASN A 109 3.48 -10.68 9.72
N ALA A 110 2.17 -10.99 9.71
CA ALA A 110 1.19 -10.21 8.98
C ALA A 110 1.14 -8.76 9.46
N ALA A 111 1.02 -7.82 8.50
CA ALA A 111 1.03 -6.39 8.79
C ALA A 111 0.02 -5.96 9.88
N PRO A 112 -1.26 -6.37 9.83
CA PRO A 112 -2.23 -6.00 10.86
C PRO A 112 -1.88 -6.56 12.25
N ALA A 113 -1.25 -7.73 12.31
CA ALA A 113 -0.82 -8.34 13.57
C ALA A 113 0.38 -7.61 14.18
N ARG A 114 1.35 -7.20 13.35
CA ARG A 114 2.50 -6.41 13.82
C ARG A 114 2.08 -5.02 14.28
N GLN A 115 1.11 -4.40 13.59
CA GLN A 115 0.51 -3.14 14.06
C GLN A 115 -0.15 -3.34 15.44
N LEU A 116 -0.99 -4.37 15.59
CA LEU A 116 -1.61 -4.70 16.87
C LEU A 116 -0.57 -4.93 17.99
N ALA A 117 0.53 -5.63 17.69
CA ALA A 117 1.60 -5.84 18.66
C ALA A 117 2.24 -4.53 19.14
N PHE A 118 2.49 -3.58 18.23
CA PHE A 118 3.02 -2.26 18.61
C PHE A 118 1.99 -1.45 19.42
N ASP A 119 0.72 -1.45 19.01
CA ASP A 119 -0.35 -0.75 19.73
C ASP A 119 -0.48 -1.27 21.18
N LEU A 120 -0.39 -2.58 21.38
CA LEU A 120 -0.39 -3.22 22.70
C LEU A 120 0.80 -2.79 23.56
N ILE A 121 2.01 -2.75 22.98
CA ILE A 121 3.21 -2.27 23.68
C ILE A 121 3.04 -0.81 24.05
N ALA A 122 2.65 0.06 23.11
CA ALA A 122 2.47 1.49 23.35
C ALA A 122 1.43 1.80 24.42
N LYS A 123 0.34 1.03 24.46
CA LYS A 123 -0.71 1.14 25.49
C LYS A 123 -0.25 0.69 26.87
N THR A 124 0.67 -0.27 26.95
CA THR A 124 1.10 -0.89 28.20
C THR A 124 2.35 -0.24 28.80
N ASP A 125 3.34 0.06 27.96
CA ASP A 125 4.65 0.59 28.33
C ASP A 125 5.12 1.58 27.27
N ALA A 126 4.79 2.85 27.49
CA ALA A 126 5.17 3.94 26.60
C ALA A 126 6.69 4.09 26.46
N ALA A 127 7.46 3.82 27.52
CA ALA A 127 8.92 3.94 27.49
C ALA A 127 9.56 2.83 26.62
N LEU A 128 8.99 1.61 26.66
CA LEU A 128 9.39 0.54 25.75
C LEU A 128 9.02 0.87 24.30
N ALA A 129 7.81 1.39 24.05
CA ALA A 129 7.40 1.82 22.72
C ALA A 129 8.32 2.92 22.16
N ASP A 130 8.64 3.95 22.96
CA ASP A 130 9.57 5.02 22.63
C ASP A 130 10.97 4.51 22.24
N LYS A 131 11.42 3.43 22.88
CA LYS A 131 12.69 2.78 22.59
C LYS A 131 12.65 1.97 21.28
N ILE A 132 11.51 1.36 20.96
CA ILE A 132 11.34 0.50 19.77
C ILE A 132 11.11 1.34 18.50
N GLU A 133 10.22 2.33 18.59
CA GLU A 133 9.67 3.04 17.43
C GLU A 133 10.72 3.63 16.48
N PRO A 134 11.84 4.24 16.93
CA PRO A 134 12.88 4.74 16.01
C PRO A 134 13.46 3.66 15.08
N GLY A 135 13.48 2.39 15.53
CA GLY A 135 13.95 1.25 14.73
C GLY A 135 12.99 0.85 13.60
N LEU A 136 11.76 1.37 13.59
CA LEU A 136 10.72 1.03 12.61
C LEU A 136 10.75 1.94 11.37
N VAL A 137 11.73 2.85 11.25
CA VAL A 137 11.81 3.84 10.16
C VAL A 137 11.88 3.21 8.75
N ASN A 138 12.35 1.98 8.64
CA ASN A 138 12.40 1.22 7.38
C ASN A 138 11.48 -0.02 7.39
N ASP A 139 10.54 -0.06 8.33
CA ASP A 139 9.66 -1.21 8.51
C ASP A 139 8.78 -1.45 7.27
N PRO A 140 8.59 -2.71 6.82
CA PRO A 140 7.76 -3.02 5.66
C PRO A 140 6.27 -2.68 5.85
N VAL A 141 5.80 -2.52 7.09
CA VAL A 141 4.43 -2.10 7.44
C VAL A 141 4.38 -0.58 7.50
N GLN A 142 3.56 0.02 6.65
CA GLN A 142 3.46 1.47 6.49
C GLN A 142 3.07 2.16 7.81
N GLU A 143 2.11 1.59 8.53
CA GLU A 143 1.58 2.14 9.79
C GLU A 143 2.65 2.22 10.87
N LEU A 144 3.51 1.20 10.97
CA LEU A 144 4.64 1.18 11.92
C LEU A 144 5.72 2.20 11.52
N ARG A 145 5.97 2.33 10.22
CA ARG A 145 6.95 3.27 9.69
C ARG A 145 6.54 4.72 9.91
N ARG A 146 5.25 5.01 9.76
CA ARG A 146 4.69 6.36 9.83
C ARG A 146 4.99 7.06 11.15
N GLY A 147 4.86 6.35 12.27
CA GLY A 147 5.16 6.87 13.60
C GLY A 147 6.65 7.20 13.78
N ALA A 148 7.53 6.28 13.35
CA ALA A 148 8.98 6.51 13.33
C ALA A 148 9.37 7.71 12.45
N LEU A 149 8.77 7.87 11.27
CA LEU A 149 8.99 9.03 10.40
C LEU A 149 8.50 10.33 11.04
N ALA A 150 7.34 10.32 11.72
CA ALA A 150 6.82 11.50 12.39
C ALA A 150 7.80 12.02 13.45
N ARG A 151 8.51 11.13 14.16
CA ARG A 151 9.60 11.53 15.08
C ARG A 151 10.76 12.18 14.35
N LEU A 152 11.21 11.61 13.22
CA LEU A 152 12.29 12.20 12.42
C LEU A 152 11.91 13.59 11.89
N ILE A 153 10.70 13.75 11.38
CA ILE A 153 10.17 15.04 10.92
C ILE A 153 10.12 16.04 12.08
N THR A 154 9.63 15.62 13.25
CA THR A 154 9.58 16.47 14.45
C THR A 154 10.97 16.90 14.92
N ALA A 155 11.94 15.98 14.93
CA ALA A 155 13.33 16.28 15.26
C ALA A 155 14.01 17.18 14.20
N ALA A 156 13.62 17.07 12.93
CA ALA A 156 14.11 17.96 11.88
C ALA A 156 13.55 19.39 12.04
N LYS A 157 12.28 19.54 12.46
CA LYS A 157 11.65 20.84 12.74
C LYS A 157 12.34 21.62 13.86
N SER A 158 12.93 20.95 14.85
CA SER A 158 13.62 21.61 15.95
C SER A 158 15.05 22.07 15.60
N LYS A 159 15.50 21.84 14.37
CA LYS A 159 16.83 22.22 13.87
C LYS A 159 16.74 23.43 12.94
N ALA A 160 17.89 24.03 12.61
CA ALA A 160 17.99 25.13 11.66
C ALA A 160 19.15 24.92 10.67
N GLY A 161 19.13 25.68 9.56
CA GLY A 161 20.21 25.68 8.58
C GLY A 161 20.50 24.28 8.01
N ASP A 162 21.79 23.95 7.94
CA ASP A 162 22.24 22.68 7.37
C ASP A 162 21.86 21.47 8.23
N ASP A 163 21.78 21.61 9.56
CA ASP A 163 21.35 20.52 10.44
C ASP A 163 19.89 20.10 10.16
N ALA A 164 19.01 21.07 9.90
CA ALA A 164 17.64 20.79 9.48
C ALA A 164 17.62 20.12 8.11
N LYS A 165 18.43 20.63 7.16
CA LYS A 165 18.53 20.09 5.80
C LYS A 165 18.95 18.62 5.81
N PHE A 166 20.02 18.26 6.55
CA PHE A 166 20.46 16.88 6.68
C PHE A 166 19.41 15.99 7.34
N ALA A 167 18.71 16.48 8.37
CA ALA A 167 17.65 15.74 9.03
C ALA A 167 16.45 15.45 8.09
N TYR A 168 16.03 16.42 7.29
CA TYR A 168 14.96 16.22 6.31
C TYR A 168 15.38 15.33 5.14
N LEU A 169 16.64 15.40 4.68
CA LEU A 169 17.16 14.48 3.66
C LEU A 169 17.15 13.03 4.18
N HIS A 170 17.58 12.83 5.43
CA HIS A 170 17.51 11.51 6.05
C HIS A 170 16.07 10.99 6.19
N ALA A 171 15.11 11.86 6.53
CA ALA A 171 13.70 11.49 6.54
C ALA A 171 13.17 11.16 5.13
N LEU A 172 13.61 11.91 4.11
CA LEU A 172 13.24 11.70 2.71
C LEU A 172 13.68 10.32 2.19
N ASP A 173 14.82 9.79 2.63
CA ASP A 173 15.29 8.47 2.20
C ASP A 173 14.35 7.34 2.66
N ALA A 174 13.67 7.51 3.80
CA ALA A 174 12.83 6.49 4.42
C ALA A 174 11.32 6.66 4.16
N VAL A 175 10.84 7.89 3.95
CA VAL A 175 9.42 8.21 3.78
C VAL A 175 8.82 7.59 2.52
N ARG A 176 7.57 7.13 2.61
CA ARG A 176 6.79 6.55 1.49
C ARG A 176 5.37 7.11 1.40
N ASP A 177 4.81 7.54 2.53
CA ASP A 177 3.51 8.19 2.61
C ASP A 177 3.50 9.54 1.88
N GLU A 178 2.46 9.78 1.08
CA GLU A 178 2.37 10.98 0.25
C GLU A 178 2.39 12.27 1.10
N ASP A 179 1.61 12.31 2.17
CA ASP A 179 1.47 13.50 3.01
C ASP A 179 2.76 13.84 3.77
N GLN A 180 3.41 12.85 4.37
CA GLN A 180 4.71 13.05 5.04
C GLN A 180 5.79 13.45 4.04
N THR A 181 5.78 12.88 2.83
CA THR A 181 6.71 13.28 1.76
C THR A 181 6.50 14.74 1.37
N ASN A 182 5.24 15.18 1.27
CA ASN A 182 4.90 16.56 0.93
C ASN A 182 5.40 17.55 1.97
N GLU A 183 5.26 17.20 3.24
CA GLU A 183 5.77 17.99 4.35
C GLU A 183 7.29 18.11 4.30
N ILE A 184 8.00 16.99 4.12
CA ILE A 184 9.46 16.94 4.01
C ILE A 184 9.94 17.73 2.79
N ALA A 185 9.36 17.51 1.62
CA ALA A 185 9.71 18.21 0.39
C ALA A 185 9.44 19.72 0.49
N GLY A 186 8.34 20.12 1.13
CA GLY A 186 8.03 21.52 1.41
C GLY A 186 9.05 22.17 2.34
N ALA A 187 9.52 21.45 3.36
CA ALA A 187 10.58 21.93 4.26
C ALA A 187 11.94 22.04 3.54
N LEU A 188 12.32 21.03 2.76
CA LEU A 188 13.54 21.03 1.96
C LEU A 188 13.56 22.17 0.94
N LYS A 189 12.43 22.46 0.28
CA LYS A 189 12.31 23.58 -0.66
C LYS A 189 12.62 24.93 0.00
N LYS A 190 12.14 25.15 1.23
CA LYS A 190 12.47 26.37 2.02
C LYS A 190 13.95 26.46 2.38
N LEU A 191 14.65 25.32 2.44
CA LEU A 191 16.09 25.21 2.68
C LEU A 191 16.91 25.19 1.37
N GLY A 192 16.29 25.52 0.23
CA GLY A 192 16.96 25.60 -1.08
C GLY A 192 17.17 24.27 -1.78
N VAL A 193 16.52 23.19 -1.33
CA VAL A 193 16.62 21.84 -1.92
C VAL A 193 15.31 21.48 -2.61
N THR A 194 15.36 21.30 -3.94
CA THR A 194 14.21 20.80 -4.71
C THR A 194 14.21 19.28 -4.74
N VAL A 195 13.10 18.67 -4.32
CA VAL A 195 12.90 17.22 -4.37
C VAL A 195 12.25 16.84 -5.70
N ASP A 196 12.84 15.88 -6.40
CA ASP A 196 12.23 15.23 -7.57
C ASP A 196 11.18 14.22 -7.10
N LEU A 197 9.94 14.70 -6.88
CA LEU A 197 8.82 13.87 -6.44
C LEU A 197 8.46 12.75 -7.44
N PRO A 198 8.43 13.00 -8.78
CA PRO A 198 8.27 11.94 -9.76
C PRO A 198 9.23 10.78 -9.56
N LYS A 199 10.53 11.08 -9.41
CA LYS A 199 11.55 10.07 -9.18
C LYS A 199 11.44 9.43 -7.80
N HIS A 200 11.21 10.20 -6.75
CA HIS A 200 11.09 9.70 -5.37
C HIS A 200 9.97 8.65 -5.26
N PHE A 201 8.83 8.89 -5.91
CA PHE A 201 7.71 7.95 -5.92
C PHE A 201 7.80 6.89 -7.04
N GLY A 202 8.66 7.06 -8.04
CA GLY A 202 8.78 6.13 -9.17
C GLY A 202 7.65 6.26 -10.20
N PHE A 203 7.10 7.47 -10.35
CA PHE A 203 6.08 7.77 -11.35
C PHE A 203 6.62 7.61 -12.78
N LEU A 204 5.79 7.07 -13.66
CA LEU A 204 6.09 6.93 -15.09
C LEU A 204 5.66 8.21 -15.82
N MET A 205 6.65 8.97 -16.28
CA MET A 205 6.44 10.32 -16.83
C MET A 205 6.32 10.34 -18.35
N LYS A 206 6.92 9.38 -19.05
CA LYS A 206 7.04 9.35 -20.52
C LYS A 206 6.14 8.28 -21.10
N TRP A 207 5.27 8.69 -22.01
CA TRP A 207 4.26 7.85 -22.61
C TRP A 207 4.24 8.02 -24.13
N ASN A 208 4.11 6.92 -24.86
CA ASN A 208 3.59 6.95 -26.22
C ASN A 208 2.08 6.80 -26.11
N VAL A 209 1.33 7.71 -26.69
CA VAL A 209 -0.12 7.74 -26.57
C VAL A 209 -0.82 7.71 -27.91
N ILE A 210 -2.00 7.10 -27.94
CA ILE A 210 -2.84 7.03 -29.13
C ILE A 210 -4.32 7.10 -28.75
N GLY A 211 -5.08 7.79 -29.59
CA GLY A 211 -6.50 8.07 -29.42
C GLY A 211 -6.88 9.34 -30.18
N PRO A 212 -8.13 9.80 -30.04
CA PRO A 212 -9.23 9.15 -29.33
C PRO A 212 -9.88 8.04 -30.17
N PHE A 213 -10.15 6.90 -29.53
CA PHE A 213 -11.07 5.87 -30.00
C PHE A 213 -12.47 6.12 -29.47
N ASP A 214 -13.47 5.46 -30.04
CA ASP A 214 -14.85 5.62 -29.58
C ASP A 214 -15.07 4.97 -28.19
N ASN A 215 -15.80 5.67 -27.32
CA ASN A 215 -16.32 5.14 -26.07
C ASN A 215 -17.81 5.48 -25.91
N THR A 216 -18.56 5.56 -27.02
CA THR A 216 -19.98 5.92 -26.98
C THR A 216 -20.76 4.90 -26.15
N ASP A 217 -21.60 5.38 -25.24
CA ASP A 217 -22.33 4.58 -24.24
C ASP A 217 -21.40 3.73 -23.35
N ARG A 218 -20.15 4.18 -23.14
CA ARG A 218 -19.08 3.45 -22.45
C ARG A 218 -18.65 2.12 -23.10
N LYS A 219 -19.08 1.84 -24.33
CA LYS A 219 -18.74 0.59 -25.06
C LYS A 219 -17.25 0.45 -25.38
N GLY A 220 -16.54 1.56 -25.41
CA GLY A 220 -15.10 1.59 -25.66
C GLY A 220 -14.33 0.84 -24.57
N PHE A 221 -14.83 0.75 -23.35
CA PHE A 221 -14.20 -0.02 -22.27
C PHE A 221 -14.01 -1.49 -22.65
N ASP A 222 -15.05 -2.16 -23.16
CA ASP A 222 -15.01 -3.58 -23.55
C ASP A 222 -14.56 -3.82 -24.99
N THR A 223 -14.67 -2.82 -25.85
CA THR A 223 -14.18 -2.91 -27.23
C THR A 223 -12.66 -3.11 -27.24
N VAL A 224 -12.22 -4.19 -27.88
CA VAL A 224 -10.79 -4.49 -28.07
C VAL A 224 -10.27 -3.67 -29.25
N PHE A 225 -9.52 -2.62 -28.96
CA PHE A 225 -8.88 -1.79 -29.98
C PHE A 225 -7.49 -2.34 -30.36
N PRO A 226 -6.93 -1.97 -31.53
CA PRO A 226 -5.63 -2.49 -31.99
C PRO A 226 -4.48 -2.38 -30.97
N PRO A 227 -4.34 -1.29 -30.17
CA PRO A 227 -3.29 -1.19 -29.14
C PRO A 227 -3.29 -2.30 -28.08
N GLU A 228 -4.44 -2.97 -27.84
CA GLU A 228 -4.53 -4.10 -26.92
C GLU A 228 -3.91 -5.39 -27.48
N ARG A 229 -3.72 -5.46 -28.80
CA ARG A 229 -3.15 -6.62 -29.51
C ARG A 229 -1.71 -6.37 -29.95
N GLU A 230 -1.42 -5.15 -30.38
CA GLU A 230 -0.11 -4.77 -30.90
C GLU A 230 0.24 -3.32 -30.64
N VAL A 231 1.52 -3.06 -30.35
CA VAL A 231 2.08 -1.72 -30.20
C VAL A 231 3.02 -1.46 -31.36
N LYS A 232 2.47 -0.89 -32.44
CA LYS A 232 3.22 -0.48 -33.65
C LYS A 232 3.28 1.06 -33.74
N PRO A 233 4.39 1.70 -33.38
CA PRO A 233 4.50 3.17 -33.31
C PRO A 233 4.19 3.89 -34.63
N ASP A 234 4.56 3.31 -35.76
CA ASP A 234 4.43 3.95 -37.09
C ASP A 234 3.11 3.64 -37.81
N THR A 235 2.17 2.97 -37.14
CA THR A 235 0.89 2.54 -37.73
C THR A 235 -0.24 3.51 -37.37
N GLU A 236 -1.14 3.75 -38.33
CA GLU A 236 -2.39 4.48 -38.12
C GLU A 236 -3.58 3.54 -37.95
N TYR A 237 -4.51 3.88 -37.07
CA TYR A 237 -5.73 3.10 -36.82
C TYR A 237 -6.97 3.97 -36.97
N ASN A 238 -8.15 3.35 -37.12
CA ASN A 238 -9.41 4.07 -37.08
C ASN A 238 -9.72 4.49 -35.62
N GLY A 239 -9.75 5.79 -35.36
CA GLY A 239 -10.27 6.39 -34.13
C GLY A 239 -11.72 6.82 -34.28
N LYS A 240 -12.21 7.65 -33.35
CA LYS A 240 -13.62 8.07 -33.27
C LYS A 240 -14.08 8.90 -34.47
N THR A 241 -13.28 9.88 -34.90
CA THR A 241 -13.64 10.82 -35.98
C THR A 241 -12.62 10.86 -37.12
N GLY A 242 -11.72 9.86 -37.20
CA GLY A 242 -10.68 9.80 -38.22
C GLY A 242 -9.54 8.86 -37.84
N LYS A 243 -8.44 8.91 -38.60
CA LYS A 243 -7.24 8.13 -38.28
C LYS A 243 -6.52 8.68 -37.05
N VAL A 244 -5.98 7.78 -36.23
CA VAL A 244 -5.18 8.10 -35.04
C VAL A 244 -3.83 7.40 -35.15
N LYS A 245 -2.79 8.03 -34.60
CA LYS A 245 -1.42 7.53 -34.59
C LYS A 245 -0.75 7.78 -33.24
N TRP A 246 0.32 7.05 -32.96
CA TRP A 246 1.08 7.23 -31.73
C TRP A 246 1.77 8.59 -31.69
N LYS A 247 1.84 9.17 -30.50
CA LYS A 247 2.58 10.41 -30.20
C LYS A 247 3.33 10.24 -28.89
N THR A 248 4.59 10.65 -28.82
CA THR A 248 5.32 10.68 -27.56
C THR A 248 4.93 11.93 -26.78
N VAL A 249 4.60 11.76 -25.51
CA VAL A 249 4.24 12.84 -24.58
C VAL A 249 4.93 12.58 -23.24
N GLU A 250 5.54 13.62 -22.70
CA GLU A 250 6.13 13.61 -21.37
C GLU A 250 5.28 14.48 -20.44
N SER A 251 4.87 13.91 -19.31
CA SER A 251 4.19 14.67 -18.28
C SER A 251 5.17 15.62 -17.59
N LYS A 252 4.67 16.81 -17.26
CA LYS A 252 5.37 17.81 -16.44
C LYS A 252 4.75 17.97 -15.06
N ASP A 253 3.80 17.09 -14.72
CA ASP A 253 3.09 17.13 -13.46
C ASP A 253 3.96 16.58 -12.33
N GLU A 254 4.09 17.31 -11.22
CA GLU A 254 4.95 16.92 -10.08
C GLU A 254 4.46 15.63 -9.38
N ARG A 255 3.26 15.14 -9.69
CA ARG A 255 2.66 13.90 -9.17
C ARG A 255 2.55 12.80 -10.22
N GLY A 256 3.17 13.00 -11.39
CA GLY A 256 3.17 12.02 -12.45
C GLY A 256 1.82 11.78 -13.10
N LYS A 257 0.88 12.73 -12.98
CA LYS A 257 -0.37 12.66 -13.73
C LYS A 257 -0.11 12.83 -15.22
N PHE A 258 -0.63 11.90 -16.00
CA PHE A 258 -0.72 12.00 -17.43
C PHE A 258 -2.15 12.41 -17.83
N ASP A 259 -2.27 13.54 -18.52
CA ASP A 259 -3.53 14.11 -18.97
C ASP A 259 -3.69 13.93 -20.48
N PHE A 260 -4.66 13.08 -20.88
CA PHE A 260 -4.98 12.81 -22.27
C PHE A 260 -5.64 14.01 -22.97
N ASN A 261 -6.21 14.96 -22.23
CA ASN A 261 -6.78 16.17 -22.82
C ASN A 261 -5.71 17.07 -23.45
N LYS A 262 -4.45 17.00 -22.99
CA LYS A 262 -3.35 17.79 -23.58
C LYS A 262 -3.10 17.46 -25.06
N PRO A 263 -2.91 16.19 -25.46
CA PRO A 263 -2.71 15.84 -26.86
C PRO A 263 -3.99 15.70 -27.69
N PHE A 264 -5.17 15.57 -27.06
CA PHE A 264 -6.42 15.20 -27.77
C PHE A 264 -7.59 16.18 -27.59
N GLY A 265 -7.50 17.15 -26.66
CA GLY A 265 -8.58 18.06 -26.31
C GLY A 265 -9.59 17.47 -25.33
N LEU A 266 -10.50 18.32 -24.84
CA LEU A 266 -11.52 17.98 -23.83
C LEU A 266 -12.70 17.21 -24.45
N LEU A 267 -12.42 15.98 -24.91
CA LEU A 267 -13.38 15.16 -25.62
C LEU A 267 -14.17 14.24 -24.68
N LYS A 268 -15.37 13.82 -25.12
CA LYS A 268 -16.30 12.99 -24.36
C LYS A 268 -16.69 11.71 -25.11
N GLY A 269 -16.98 10.66 -24.36
CA GLY A 269 -17.21 9.32 -24.92
C GLY A 269 -16.01 8.87 -25.76
N VAL A 270 -14.80 9.02 -25.22
CA VAL A 270 -13.54 8.66 -25.92
C VAL A 270 -12.68 7.69 -25.12
N THR A 271 -11.89 6.90 -25.81
CA THR A 271 -10.89 5.99 -25.23
C THR A 271 -9.50 6.37 -25.73
N GLY A 272 -8.50 6.24 -24.87
CA GLY A 272 -7.10 6.51 -25.20
C GLY A 272 -6.20 5.49 -24.56
N TYR A 273 -5.05 5.28 -25.17
CA TYR A 273 -4.04 4.37 -24.70
C TYR A 273 -2.74 5.11 -24.43
N GLY A 274 -2.10 4.79 -23.32
CA GLY A 274 -0.72 5.14 -23.04
C GLY A 274 0.11 3.87 -22.91
N VAL A 275 1.21 3.79 -23.65
CA VAL A 275 2.20 2.72 -23.53
C VAL A 275 3.56 3.29 -23.17
N THR A 276 4.28 2.60 -22.30
CA THR A 276 5.66 2.91 -21.97
C THR A 276 6.46 1.64 -21.77
N THR A 277 7.79 1.76 -21.84
CA THR A 277 8.73 0.68 -21.59
C THR A 277 9.47 0.97 -20.29
N PHE A 278 9.45 0.02 -19.37
CA PHE A 278 10.15 0.09 -18.09
C PHE A 278 11.31 -0.90 -18.07
N ASP A 279 12.55 -0.44 -17.96
CA ASP A 279 13.74 -1.31 -17.97
C ASP A 279 14.17 -1.69 -16.54
N SER A 280 13.91 -2.94 -16.15
CA SER A 280 14.25 -3.47 -14.83
C SER A 280 15.66 -4.08 -14.82
N ALA A 281 16.53 -3.63 -13.92
CA ALA A 281 17.90 -4.14 -13.76
C ALA A 281 17.98 -5.67 -13.56
N THR A 282 16.98 -6.23 -12.88
CA THR A 282 16.88 -7.64 -12.50
C THR A 282 15.44 -8.12 -12.63
N GLU A 283 15.26 -9.42 -12.73
CA GLU A 283 13.94 -10.01 -12.47
C GLU A 283 13.59 -9.84 -10.99
N ARG A 284 12.41 -9.29 -10.68
CA ARG A 284 11.99 -9.01 -9.29
C ARG A 284 10.48 -8.84 -9.14
N GLU A 285 10.01 -9.04 -7.92
CA GLU A 285 8.67 -8.61 -7.52
C GLU A 285 8.57 -7.08 -7.52
N ALA A 286 7.42 -6.56 -7.94
CA ALA A 286 7.08 -5.16 -8.00
C ALA A 286 5.57 -4.97 -7.88
N GLU A 287 5.15 -3.71 -7.73
CA GLU A 287 3.77 -3.28 -7.83
C GLU A 287 3.66 -2.16 -8.85
N LEU A 288 2.72 -2.30 -9.77
CA LEU A 288 2.20 -1.18 -10.55
C LEU A 288 1.07 -0.55 -9.74
N ARG A 289 1.21 0.73 -9.39
CA ARG A 289 0.21 1.44 -8.59
C ARG A 289 -0.41 2.57 -9.37
N LEU A 290 -1.73 2.53 -9.52
CA LEU A 290 -2.53 3.42 -10.36
C LEU A 290 -3.43 4.33 -9.51
N GLY A 291 -3.52 5.60 -9.87
CA GLY A 291 -4.62 6.49 -9.54
C GLY A 291 -5.32 6.96 -10.82
N CYS A 292 -6.64 6.83 -10.90
CA CYS A 292 -7.40 7.20 -12.10
C CYS A 292 -8.87 7.47 -11.75
N LYS A 293 -9.47 8.48 -12.39
CA LYS A 293 -10.88 8.89 -12.22
C LYS A 293 -11.80 8.36 -13.32
N ASN A 294 -11.25 7.70 -14.32
CA ASN A 294 -11.91 7.30 -15.55
C ASN A 294 -11.98 5.76 -15.63
N GLY A 295 -12.75 5.19 -16.57
CA GLY A 295 -12.72 3.74 -16.78
C GLY A 295 -11.33 3.30 -17.29
N TRP A 296 -10.73 2.25 -16.73
CA TRP A 296 -9.35 1.89 -17.05
C TRP A 296 -9.07 0.38 -17.10
N LYS A 297 -8.04 0.03 -17.89
CA LYS A 297 -7.46 -1.32 -17.95
C LYS A 297 -5.93 -1.20 -18.01
N VAL A 298 -5.20 -2.09 -17.34
CA VAL A 298 -3.72 -2.10 -17.33
C VAL A 298 -3.17 -3.46 -17.73
N TRP A 299 -2.18 -3.47 -18.62
CA TRP A 299 -1.45 -4.65 -19.04
C TRP A 299 0.05 -4.53 -18.73
N LEU A 300 0.69 -5.67 -18.51
CA LEU A 300 2.15 -5.81 -18.43
C LEU A 300 2.57 -6.92 -19.39
N ASN A 301 3.47 -6.62 -20.32
CA ASN A 301 4.00 -7.56 -21.31
C ASN A 301 2.89 -8.30 -22.10
N GLY A 302 1.77 -7.62 -22.38
CA GLY A 302 0.63 -8.18 -23.11
C GLY A 302 -0.39 -8.93 -22.24
N GLU A 303 -0.10 -9.18 -20.97
CA GLU A 303 -1.04 -9.80 -20.03
C GLU A 303 -1.91 -8.73 -19.36
N LEU A 304 -3.24 -8.89 -19.41
CA LEU A 304 -4.17 -8.01 -18.69
C LEU A 304 -4.01 -8.24 -17.18
N LEU A 305 -3.67 -7.19 -16.44
CA LEU A 305 -3.48 -7.31 -15.00
C LEU A 305 -4.78 -7.11 -14.23
N PHE A 306 -5.45 -6.00 -14.50
CA PHE A 306 -6.64 -5.59 -13.78
C PHE A 306 -7.38 -4.47 -14.52
N SER A 307 -8.65 -4.26 -14.19
CA SER A 307 -9.48 -3.23 -14.80
C SER A 307 -10.67 -2.86 -13.92
N ARG A 308 -11.17 -1.62 -14.08
CA ARG A 308 -12.41 -1.12 -13.48
C ARG A 308 -13.14 -0.21 -14.46
N ASP A 309 -14.41 -0.51 -14.69
CA ASP A 309 -15.33 0.35 -15.45
C ASP A 309 -16.01 1.35 -14.49
N GLU A 310 -15.20 2.18 -13.84
CA GLU A 310 -15.64 3.10 -12.80
C GLU A 310 -15.26 4.54 -13.19
N TYR A 311 -16.23 5.44 -13.13
CA TYR A 311 -16.08 6.84 -13.53
C TYR A 311 -16.34 7.77 -12.35
N HIS A 312 -15.54 8.83 -12.30
CA HIS A 312 -15.65 9.98 -11.40
C HIS A 312 -15.71 9.65 -9.89
N ARG A 313 -15.03 8.57 -9.47
CA ARG A 313 -14.93 8.17 -8.05
C ARG A 313 -13.78 8.82 -7.27
N GLY A 314 -13.31 9.99 -7.72
CA GLY A 314 -12.06 10.59 -7.27
C GLY A 314 -10.84 9.74 -7.67
N ALA A 315 -9.64 10.29 -7.49
CA ALA A 315 -8.40 9.54 -7.67
C ALA A 315 -7.46 9.86 -6.51
N GLN A 316 -6.98 8.80 -5.88
CA GLN A 316 -5.95 8.86 -4.84
C GLN A 316 -4.68 8.23 -5.38
N MET A 317 -3.52 8.67 -4.89
CA MET A 317 -2.27 7.98 -5.16
C MET A 317 -2.38 6.54 -4.64
N ASP A 318 -1.89 5.59 -5.44
CA ASP A 318 -1.89 4.16 -5.10
C ASP A 318 -3.29 3.54 -4.85
N GLN A 319 -4.36 4.13 -5.39
CA GLN A 319 -5.73 3.63 -5.25
C GLN A 319 -5.86 2.17 -5.66
N TYR A 320 -5.16 1.75 -6.72
CA TYR A 320 -5.10 0.37 -7.17
C TYR A 320 -3.66 -0.13 -7.17
N LYS A 321 -3.41 -1.25 -6.49
CA LYS A 321 -2.09 -1.88 -6.38
C LYS A 321 -2.09 -3.23 -7.10
N MET A 322 -1.30 -3.36 -8.14
CA MET A 322 -1.21 -4.57 -8.97
C MET A 322 0.16 -5.23 -8.76
N LYS A 323 0.20 -6.28 -7.93
CA LYS A 323 1.41 -7.08 -7.66
C LYS A 323 1.82 -7.87 -8.88
N ARG A 324 3.05 -7.74 -9.35
CA ARG A 324 3.58 -8.44 -10.53
C ARG A 324 5.06 -8.70 -10.40
N ARG A 325 5.55 -9.64 -11.21
CA ARG A 325 6.97 -9.92 -11.38
C ARG A 325 7.46 -9.29 -12.67
N LEU A 326 8.43 -8.38 -12.57
CA LEU A 326 9.10 -7.79 -13.72
C LEU A 326 10.15 -8.76 -14.24
N LYS A 327 10.25 -8.90 -15.56
CA LYS A 327 11.43 -9.57 -16.17
C LYS A 327 12.63 -8.62 -16.14
N LYS A 328 13.84 -9.18 -16.15
CA LYS A 328 15.05 -8.39 -16.41
C LYS A 328 14.95 -7.73 -17.80
N GLY A 329 15.35 -6.46 -17.89
CA GLY A 329 15.28 -5.66 -19.11
C GLY A 329 13.92 -5.01 -19.33
N ALA A 330 13.58 -4.79 -20.61
CA ALA A 330 12.42 -4.02 -21.02
C ALA A 330 11.08 -4.71 -20.74
N ASN A 331 10.24 -4.10 -19.92
CA ASN A 331 8.86 -4.48 -19.66
C ASN A 331 7.90 -3.48 -20.31
N THR A 332 6.93 -3.94 -21.10
CA THR A 332 5.96 -3.04 -21.73
C THR A 332 4.74 -2.89 -20.83
N ILE A 333 4.39 -1.65 -20.50
CA ILE A 333 3.20 -1.33 -19.70
C ILE A 333 2.23 -0.57 -20.60
N LEU A 334 1.00 -1.07 -20.70
CA LEU A 334 -0.08 -0.44 -21.46
C LEU A 334 -1.20 -0.06 -20.51
N VAL A 335 -1.73 1.15 -20.66
CA VAL A 335 -2.89 1.66 -19.93
C VAL A 335 -3.94 2.08 -20.95
N LYS A 336 -5.16 1.59 -20.79
CA LYS A 336 -6.36 2.09 -21.44
C LYS A 336 -7.09 3.01 -20.47
N CYS A 337 -7.50 4.18 -20.93
CA CYS A 337 -8.24 5.16 -20.15
C CYS A 337 -9.43 5.66 -20.96
N CYS A 338 -10.64 5.53 -20.41
CA CYS A 338 -11.91 5.76 -21.10
C CYS A 338 -12.63 6.92 -20.42
N GLN A 339 -12.99 7.95 -21.16
CA GLN A 339 -13.81 9.07 -20.71
C GLN A 339 -15.28 8.87 -21.15
N ASP A 340 -16.24 9.18 -20.27
CA ASP A 340 -17.67 9.05 -20.55
C ASP A 340 -18.28 10.33 -21.15
N GLU A 341 -19.60 10.35 -21.32
CA GLU A 341 -20.36 11.44 -21.92
C GLU A 341 -20.88 12.49 -20.93
N GLN A 342 -20.59 12.34 -19.63
CA GLN A 342 -21.02 13.31 -18.62
C GLN A 342 -20.45 14.70 -18.92
N LYS A 343 -21.22 15.75 -18.65
CA LYS A 343 -20.93 17.13 -19.09
C LYS A 343 -20.78 18.12 -17.96
N GLU A 344 -20.92 17.67 -16.73
CA GLU A 344 -20.72 18.46 -15.53
C GLU A 344 -19.26 18.91 -15.45
N GLU A 345 -19.01 20.11 -14.95
CA GLU A 345 -17.67 20.74 -14.96
C GLU A 345 -16.60 19.90 -14.26
N TRP A 346 -16.99 19.10 -13.26
CA TRP A 346 -16.10 18.19 -12.51
C TRP A 346 -15.77 16.89 -13.24
N THR A 347 -16.32 16.63 -14.43
CA THR A 347 -16.15 15.38 -15.19
C THR A 347 -15.14 15.50 -16.33
N VAL A 348 -14.43 16.63 -16.44
CA VAL A 348 -13.59 16.98 -17.59
C VAL A 348 -12.25 16.22 -17.60
N GLU A 349 -11.80 15.78 -16.43
CA GLU A 349 -10.52 15.10 -16.27
C GLU A 349 -10.49 13.78 -17.04
N TRP A 350 -9.49 13.62 -17.89
CA TRP A 350 -9.19 12.39 -18.62
C TRP A 350 -7.73 12.06 -18.39
N GLU A 351 -7.45 11.50 -17.22
CA GLU A 351 -6.10 11.41 -16.70
C GLU A 351 -5.87 10.14 -15.89
N PHE A 352 -4.60 9.77 -15.76
CA PHE A 352 -4.16 8.74 -14.82
C PHE A 352 -2.75 9.06 -14.33
N GLN A 353 -2.38 8.49 -13.19
CA GLN A 353 -0.98 8.42 -12.75
C GLN A 353 -0.62 6.95 -12.49
N LEU A 354 0.56 6.54 -12.90
CA LEU A 354 1.07 5.17 -12.69
C LEU A 354 2.50 5.23 -12.20
N ARG A 355 2.82 4.45 -11.16
CA ARG A 355 4.19 4.30 -10.64
C ARG A 355 4.59 2.83 -10.50
N VAL A 356 5.90 2.60 -10.42
CA VAL A 356 6.51 1.28 -10.17
C VAL A 356 7.25 1.32 -8.85
N CYS A 357 6.91 0.41 -7.94
CA CYS A 357 7.51 0.35 -6.59
C CYS A 357 7.57 -1.09 -6.07
N ASP A 358 8.26 -1.31 -4.96
CA ASP A 358 8.17 -2.58 -4.23
C ASP A 358 6.90 -2.64 -3.35
N SER A 359 6.69 -3.76 -2.65
CA SER A 359 5.52 -3.95 -1.77
C SER A 359 5.46 -2.93 -0.62
N THR A 360 6.58 -2.32 -0.25
CA THR A 360 6.66 -1.29 0.78
C THR A 360 6.39 0.12 0.24
N GLY A 361 6.24 0.26 -1.07
CA GLY A 361 6.03 1.55 -1.75
C GLY A 361 7.33 2.28 -2.12
N THR A 362 8.50 1.66 -1.92
CA THR A 362 9.79 2.22 -2.37
C THR A 362 9.86 2.19 -3.89
N ALA A 363 10.19 3.32 -4.51
CA ALA A 363 10.30 3.40 -5.96
C ALA A 363 11.29 2.38 -6.53
N ILE A 364 10.90 1.72 -7.61
CA ILE A 364 11.80 0.96 -8.47
C ILE A 364 12.00 1.80 -9.72
N LEU A 365 13.21 2.28 -9.94
CA LEU A 365 13.51 3.17 -11.06
C LEU A 365 13.88 2.37 -12.31
N SER A 366 13.41 2.84 -13.47
CA SER A 366 13.88 2.35 -14.77
C SER A 366 15.37 2.63 -14.91
N THR A 367 16.12 1.68 -15.46
CA THR A 367 17.56 1.83 -15.71
C THR A 367 17.90 2.54 -17.03
N LYS A 368 16.88 2.86 -17.83
CA LYS A 368 16.97 3.59 -19.09
C LYS A 368 15.98 4.75 -19.13
#